data_AF-A0A1M5BFR3-F1
#
_entry.id   AF-A0A1M5BFR3-F1
#
_cell.length_a   1.000
_cell.length_b   1.000
_cell.length_c   1.000
_cell.angle_alpha   90.00
_cell.angle_beta   90.00
_cell.angle_gamma   90.00
#
_symmetry.space_group_name_H-M   'P 1'
#
loop_
_entity.id
_entity.type
_entity.pdbx_description
1 polymer ?
#
loop_
_entity_poly.entity_id
_entity_poly.type
_entity_poly.pdbx_seq_one_letter_code
_entity_poly.pdbx_strand_id
1 'polypeptide(L)'
;MPNHITNILTAHGDKKKVRAMFETIKNDEIGIGSIDFNKITPMPEHIYRGNLGREEIEKYGAENCWYDWSLKNWGTKWNCYGFDEHTAEYFDGSAVKFLTAWSSVSDLMKKLSSMFPDIRFDYKWADEDFGYNTGKAEFKGGKTLIYFTPEGGSAEALELAASILDIDLAEAGYLYNESTGEYEYMEDEPDETPQMGGV
;
A
#
# COMPACT_ATOMS: atom_id res chain seq x y z
N MET A 1 -12.69 -5.50 10.84
CA MET A 1 -12.18 -4.33 10.09
C MET A 1 -11.23 -4.83 9.01
N PRO A 2 -11.08 -4.15 7.87
CA PRO A 2 -10.05 -4.52 6.91
C PRO A 2 -8.67 -4.25 7.52
N ASN A 3 -7.71 -5.07 7.15
CA ASN A 3 -6.30 -4.81 7.38
C ASN A 3 -5.81 -3.71 6.42
N HIS A 4 -5.03 -2.76 6.90
CA HIS A 4 -4.59 -1.59 6.11
C HIS A 4 -3.13 -1.73 5.64
N ILE A 5 -2.93 -1.66 4.32
CA ILE A 5 -1.59 -1.65 3.73
C ILE A 5 -1.23 -0.22 3.30
N THR A 6 -0.10 0.27 3.78
CA THR A 6 0.51 1.51 3.30
C THR A 6 1.31 1.23 2.04
N ASN A 7 1.09 2.04 1.00
CA ASN A 7 1.72 1.91 -0.29
C ASN A 7 2.39 3.23 -0.67
N ILE A 8 3.58 3.14 -1.28
CA ILE A 8 4.28 4.29 -1.84
C ILE A 8 4.66 3.94 -3.29
N LEU A 9 4.18 4.74 -4.24
CA LEU A 9 4.56 4.66 -5.64
C LEU A 9 5.39 5.89 -6.01
N THR A 10 6.65 5.67 -6.38
CA THR A 10 7.56 6.71 -6.86
C THR A 10 7.83 6.52 -8.35
N ALA A 11 7.75 7.59 -9.12
CA ALA A 11 7.93 7.59 -10.57
C ALA A 11 9.20 8.35 -10.99
N HIS A 12 10.01 7.70 -11.84
CA HIS A 12 11.28 8.22 -12.33
C HIS A 12 11.26 8.36 -13.85
N GLY A 13 11.58 9.55 -14.36
CA GLY A 13 11.62 9.84 -15.79
C GLY A 13 11.60 11.33 -16.08
N ASP A 14 11.23 11.69 -17.29
CA ASP A 14 11.00 13.09 -17.67
C ASP A 14 9.88 13.70 -16.80
N LYS A 15 10.14 14.85 -16.17
CA LYS A 15 9.22 15.48 -15.22
C LYS A 15 7.85 15.80 -15.82
N LYS A 16 7.78 16.17 -17.10
CA LYS A 16 6.50 16.48 -17.77
C LYS A 16 5.71 15.20 -18.01
N LYS A 17 6.39 14.11 -18.42
CA LYS A 17 5.76 12.79 -18.58
C LYS A 17 5.25 12.24 -17.26
N VAL A 18 6.05 12.33 -16.19
CA VAL A 18 5.64 11.89 -14.83
C VAL A 18 4.43 12.68 -14.34
N ARG A 19 4.46 14.02 -14.47
CA ARG A 19 3.30 14.85 -14.12
C ARG A 19 2.06 14.46 -14.92
N ALA A 20 2.17 14.32 -16.24
CA ALA A 20 1.04 13.96 -17.09
C ALA A 20 0.44 12.59 -16.73
N MET A 21 1.29 11.63 -16.35
CA MET A 21 0.85 10.33 -15.85
C MET A 21 0.04 10.46 -14.56
N PHE A 22 0.53 11.18 -13.55
CA PHE A 22 -0.21 11.39 -12.31
C PHE A 22 -1.51 12.18 -12.53
N GLU A 23 -1.53 13.19 -13.41
CA GLU A 23 -2.76 13.90 -13.79
C GLU A 23 -3.79 12.98 -14.47
N THR A 24 -3.33 11.93 -15.17
CA THR A 24 -4.21 10.96 -15.84
C THR A 24 -4.85 9.98 -14.86
N ILE A 25 -4.11 9.57 -13.83
CA ILE A 25 -4.54 8.51 -12.91
C ILE A 25 -5.07 9.01 -11.57
N LYS A 26 -5.07 10.32 -11.33
CA LYS A 26 -5.57 10.91 -10.09
C LYS A 26 -7.05 10.58 -9.84
N ASN A 27 -7.43 10.61 -8.57
CA ASN A 27 -8.83 10.73 -8.20
C ASN A 27 -9.31 12.15 -8.58
N ASP A 28 -10.48 12.24 -9.21
CA ASP A 28 -10.99 13.51 -9.74
C ASP A 28 -11.50 14.48 -8.66
N GLU A 29 -11.93 13.96 -7.51
CA GLU A 29 -12.39 14.75 -6.37
C GLU A 29 -11.22 15.26 -5.53
N ILE A 30 -10.19 14.44 -5.34
CA ILE A 30 -9.00 14.78 -4.53
C ILE A 30 -7.97 15.59 -5.32
N GLY A 31 -7.79 15.29 -6.61
CA GLY A 31 -6.79 15.95 -7.45
C GLY A 31 -5.41 15.29 -7.42
N ILE A 32 -4.41 16.01 -7.93
CA ILE A 32 -3.03 15.49 -8.09
C ILE A 32 -2.43 15.09 -6.73
N GLY A 33 -1.56 14.09 -6.71
CA GLY A 33 -1.06 13.49 -5.48
C GLY A 33 -1.89 12.29 -5.00
N SER A 34 -3.07 12.07 -5.60
CA SER A 34 -3.88 10.87 -5.42
C SER A 34 -3.76 9.90 -6.60
N ILE A 35 -4.35 8.72 -6.45
CA ILE A 35 -4.48 7.71 -7.49
C ILE A 35 -5.89 7.10 -7.43
N ASP A 36 -6.42 6.70 -8.58
CA ASP A 36 -7.69 5.99 -8.73
C ASP A 36 -7.47 4.74 -9.59
N PHE A 37 -7.69 3.56 -9.01
CA PHE A 37 -7.49 2.29 -9.69
C PHE A 37 -8.37 2.12 -10.93
N ASN A 38 -9.52 2.80 -11.01
CA ASN A 38 -10.36 2.78 -12.20
C ASN A 38 -9.70 3.46 -13.41
N LYS A 39 -8.75 4.38 -13.19
CA LYS A 39 -7.98 5.01 -14.28
C LYS A 39 -6.92 4.07 -14.88
N ILE A 40 -6.61 2.96 -14.21
CA ILE A 40 -5.64 1.94 -14.64
C ILE A 40 -6.36 0.68 -15.13
N THR A 41 -7.27 0.16 -14.31
CA THR A 41 -8.15 -0.96 -14.64
C THR A 41 -9.57 -0.57 -14.25
N PRO A 42 -10.38 -0.04 -15.19
CA PRO A 42 -11.73 0.42 -14.89
C PRO A 42 -12.64 -0.76 -14.58
N MET A 43 -13.43 -0.63 -13.52
CA MET A 43 -14.53 -1.56 -13.27
C MET A 43 -15.63 -1.34 -14.32
N PRO A 44 -16.00 -2.37 -15.11
CA PRO A 44 -17.06 -2.24 -16.10
C PRO A 44 -18.41 -1.84 -15.49
N GLU A 45 -19.26 -1.18 -16.29
CA GLU A 45 -20.59 -0.72 -15.85
C GLU A 45 -21.55 -1.86 -15.52
N HIS A 46 -21.38 -3.04 -16.16
CA HIS A 46 -22.25 -4.19 -15.93
C HIS A 46 -21.94 -4.94 -14.63
N ILE A 47 -20.86 -4.60 -13.93
CA ILE A 47 -20.54 -5.18 -12.64
C ILE A 47 -21.58 -4.72 -11.61
N TYR A 48 -22.18 -5.68 -10.91
CA TYR A 48 -23.12 -5.40 -9.84
C TYR A 48 -22.40 -4.81 -8.62
N ARG A 49 -22.78 -3.59 -8.23
CA ARG A 49 -22.15 -2.78 -7.15
C ARG A 49 -23.00 -2.65 -5.90
N GLY A 50 -24.10 -3.41 -5.80
CA GLY A 50 -24.99 -3.37 -4.64
C GLY A 50 -24.51 -4.26 -3.49
N ASN A 51 -25.39 -4.43 -2.51
CA ASN A 51 -25.16 -5.35 -1.40
C ASN A 51 -25.04 -6.78 -1.90
N LEU A 52 -24.04 -7.51 -1.43
CA LEU A 52 -23.79 -8.88 -1.83
C LEU A 52 -24.43 -9.83 -0.83
N GLY A 53 -25.54 -10.45 -1.25
CA GLY A 53 -26.13 -11.61 -0.62
C GLY A 53 -26.01 -12.84 -1.52
N ARG A 54 -26.51 -13.97 -1.00
CA ARG A 54 -26.54 -15.23 -1.76
C ARG A 54 -27.35 -15.08 -3.05
N GLU A 55 -28.48 -14.38 -3.00
CA GLU A 55 -29.37 -14.17 -4.15
C GLU A 55 -28.68 -13.37 -5.26
N GLU A 56 -27.94 -12.32 -4.92
CA GLU A 56 -27.21 -11.51 -5.90
C GLU A 56 -26.08 -12.30 -6.55
N ILE A 57 -25.35 -13.10 -5.77
CA ILE A 57 -24.28 -13.95 -6.30
C ILE A 57 -24.87 -15.03 -7.23
N GLU A 58 -25.99 -15.66 -6.85
CA GLU A 58 -26.70 -16.63 -7.72
C GLU A 58 -27.24 -15.97 -8.99
N LYS A 59 -27.68 -14.71 -8.91
CA LYS A 59 -28.25 -13.97 -10.05
C LYS A 59 -27.21 -13.48 -11.05
N TYR A 60 -26.11 -12.89 -10.57
CA TYR A 60 -25.12 -12.23 -11.43
C TYR A 60 -23.90 -13.11 -11.73
N GLY A 61 -23.64 -14.13 -10.90
CA GLY A 61 -22.34 -14.81 -10.88
C GLY A 61 -21.34 -14.00 -10.07
N ALA A 62 -20.53 -14.67 -9.25
CA ALA A 62 -19.62 -14.02 -8.33
C ALA A 62 -18.63 -13.09 -9.07
N GLU A 63 -18.13 -13.51 -10.23
CA GLU A 63 -17.20 -12.74 -11.07
C GLU A 63 -17.78 -11.44 -11.64
N ASN A 64 -19.11 -11.31 -11.69
CA ASN A 64 -19.80 -10.10 -12.14
C ASN A 64 -20.26 -9.22 -10.96
N CYS A 65 -19.85 -9.56 -9.74
CA CYS A 65 -20.02 -8.75 -8.55
C CYS A 65 -18.75 -7.93 -8.27
N TRP A 66 -18.92 -6.73 -7.72
CA TRP A 66 -17.83 -5.79 -7.50
C TRP A 66 -16.70 -6.36 -6.64
N TYR A 67 -17.03 -7.23 -5.68
CA TYR A 67 -16.07 -7.78 -4.72
C TYR A 67 -15.06 -8.71 -5.40
N ASP A 68 -15.52 -9.77 -6.05
CA ASP A 68 -14.64 -10.70 -6.77
C ASP A 68 -13.93 -10.02 -7.93
N TRP A 69 -14.61 -9.10 -8.62
CA TRP A 69 -13.98 -8.31 -9.66
C TRP A 69 -12.81 -7.49 -9.11
N SER A 70 -12.98 -6.82 -7.97
CA SER A 70 -11.93 -5.99 -7.36
C SER A 70 -10.76 -6.85 -6.90
N LEU A 71 -11.02 -7.97 -6.23
CA LEU A 71 -9.99 -8.93 -5.83
C LEU A 71 -9.20 -9.44 -7.04
N LYS A 72 -9.89 -9.80 -8.13
CA LYS A 72 -9.24 -10.35 -9.32
C LYS A 72 -8.41 -9.31 -10.10
N ASN A 73 -8.87 -8.05 -10.14
CA ASN A 73 -8.30 -7.05 -11.04
C ASN A 73 -7.41 -6.01 -10.35
N TRP A 74 -7.64 -5.75 -9.07
CA TRP A 74 -6.84 -4.84 -8.25
C TRP A 74 -6.04 -5.59 -7.18
N GLY A 75 -6.50 -6.75 -6.73
CA GLY A 75 -5.92 -7.48 -5.60
C GLY A 75 -6.46 -7.05 -4.23
N THR A 76 -7.32 -6.03 -4.21
CA THR A 76 -7.86 -5.40 -3.00
C THR A 76 -9.37 -5.39 -3.02
N LYS A 77 -9.99 -5.26 -1.84
CA LYS A 77 -11.45 -5.23 -1.71
C LYS A 77 -12.09 -4.09 -2.50
N TRP A 78 -11.49 -2.92 -2.44
CA TRP A 78 -11.97 -1.70 -3.04
C TRP A 78 -10.79 -0.84 -3.49
N ASN A 79 -11.10 0.32 -4.06
CA ASN A 79 -10.13 1.30 -4.51
C ASN A 79 -9.24 1.81 -3.37
N CYS A 80 -8.09 2.41 -3.66
CA CYS A 80 -7.25 3.01 -2.62
C CYS A 80 -7.92 4.20 -1.92
N TYR A 81 -7.39 4.54 -0.76
CA TYR A 81 -7.85 5.64 0.10
C TYR A 81 -6.67 6.21 0.89
N GLY A 82 -6.94 7.08 1.89
CA GLY A 82 -5.89 7.74 2.68
C GLY A 82 -5.42 9.07 2.09
N PHE A 83 -6.29 9.72 1.31
CA PHE A 83 -6.10 11.09 0.84
C PHE A 83 -7.02 12.05 1.58
N ASP A 84 -6.67 13.32 1.54
CA ASP A 84 -7.41 14.44 2.13
C ASP A 84 -7.41 15.66 1.18
N GLU A 85 -8.05 16.74 1.62
CA GLU A 85 -8.14 17.99 0.85
C GLU A 85 -6.78 18.69 0.62
N HIS A 86 -5.75 18.35 1.39
CA HIS A 86 -4.40 18.91 1.30
C HIS A 86 -3.44 18.04 0.48
N THR A 87 -3.88 16.88 -0.01
CA THR A 87 -3.02 15.92 -0.71
C THR A 87 -2.27 16.54 -1.89
N ALA A 88 -2.90 17.46 -2.62
CA ALA A 88 -2.25 18.17 -3.73
C ALA A 88 -1.13 19.14 -3.28
N GLU A 89 -1.22 19.68 -2.06
CA GLU A 89 -0.23 20.62 -1.51
C GLU A 89 1.08 19.91 -1.16
N TYR A 90 1.00 18.64 -0.75
CA TYR A 90 2.16 17.83 -0.37
C TYR A 90 2.76 17.01 -1.52
N PHE A 91 2.16 17.07 -2.72
CA PHE A 91 2.66 16.31 -3.85
C PHE A 91 3.95 16.89 -4.42
N ASP A 92 5.05 16.15 -4.29
CA ASP A 92 6.40 16.55 -4.72
C ASP A 92 6.63 16.47 -6.24
N GLY A 93 5.65 15.96 -6.99
CA GLY A 93 5.73 15.76 -8.43
C GLY A 93 6.17 14.36 -8.86
N SER A 94 6.48 13.45 -7.93
CA SER A 94 7.08 12.15 -8.23
C SER A 94 6.59 10.98 -7.39
N ALA A 95 6.06 11.20 -6.19
CA ALA A 95 5.62 10.13 -5.29
C ALA A 95 4.19 10.33 -4.78
N VAL A 96 3.45 9.23 -4.65
CA VAL A 96 2.14 9.18 -3.99
C VAL A 96 2.14 8.11 -2.91
N LYS A 97 1.59 8.44 -1.73
CA LYS A 97 1.34 7.51 -0.62
C LYS A 97 -0.16 7.25 -0.52
N PHE A 98 -0.56 5.99 -0.39
CA PHE A 98 -1.98 5.61 -0.31
C PHE A 98 -2.19 4.31 0.47
N LEU A 99 -3.41 4.13 0.96
CA LEU A 99 -3.82 2.93 1.67
C LEU A 99 -4.64 2.00 0.78
N THR A 100 -4.50 0.69 1.02
CA THR A 100 -5.35 -0.35 0.42
C THR A 100 -5.86 -1.31 1.48
N ALA A 101 -6.99 -1.94 1.19
CA ALA A 101 -7.50 -3.03 2.02
C ALA A 101 -6.80 -4.35 1.65
N TRP A 102 -6.25 -5.01 2.68
CA TRP A 102 -5.75 -6.40 2.70
C TRP A 102 -4.45 -6.71 1.96
N SER A 103 -4.17 -6.05 0.83
CA SER A 103 -2.99 -6.39 0.03
C SER A 103 -2.38 -5.18 -0.65
N SER A 104 -1.11 -5.33 -1.05
CA SER A 104 -0.47 -4.46 -2.02
C SER A 104 -1.08 -4.65 -3.41
N VAL A 105 -0.75 -3.75 -4.34
CA VAL A 105 -1.32 -3.69 -5.70
C VAL A 105 -0.24 -3.80 -6.76
N SER A 106 0.78 -4.62 -6.53
CA SER A 106 1.95 -4.79 -7.40
C SER A 106 1.60 -5.06 -8.87
N ASP A 107 0.61 -5.94 -9.14
CA ASP A 107 0.20 -6.24 -10.52
C ASP A 107 -0.48 -5.05 -11.19
N LEU A 108 -1.24 -4.25 -10.43
CA LEU A 108 -1.84 -3.02 -10.92
C LEU A 108 -0.77 -1.96 -11.23
N MET A 109 0.25 -1.83 -10.38
CA MET A 109 1.39 -0.93 -10.61
C MET A 109 2.24 -1.38 -11.81
N LYS A 110 2.43 -2.69 -12.00
CA LYS A 110 3.06 -3.24 -13.19
C LYS A 110 2.26 -2.90 -14.45
N LYS A 111 0.93 -2.98 -14.40
CA LYS A 111 0.05 -2.57 -15.50
C LYS A 111 0.13 -1.06 -15.76
N LEU A 112 0.19 -0.22 -14.71
CA LEU A 112 0.46 1.21 -14.88
C LEU A 112 1.79 1.43 -15.64
N SER A 113 2.83 0.66 -15.33
CA SER A 113 4.11 0.78 -16.03
C SER A 113 4.05 0.41 -17.52
N SER A 114 3.08 -0.41 -17.96
CA SER A 114 2.90 -0.71 -19.38
C SER A 114 2.20 0.43 -20.13
N MET A 115 1.33 1.19 -19.44
CA MET A 115 0.67 2.38 -19.98
C MET A 115 1.66 3.54 -20.19
N PHE A 116 2.71 3.61 -19.36
CA PHE A 116 3.72 4.66 -19.40
C PHE A 116 5.14 4.08 -19.49
N PRO A 117 5.53 3.48 -20.64
CA PRO A 117 6.74 2.66 -20.75
C PRO A 117 8.07 3.42 -20.58
N ASP A 118 8.05 4.74 -20.73
CA ASP A 118 9.21 5.61 -20.53
C ASP A 118 9.50 5.91 -19.06
N ILE A 119 8.55 5.63 -18.16
CA ILE A 119 8.65 5.89 -16.73
C ILE A 119 9.06 4.60 -16.02
N ARG A 120 10.04 4.68 -15.12
CA ARG A 120 10.34 3.62 -14.15
C ARG A 120 9.56 3.88 -12.87
N PHE A 121 9.00 2.84 -12.28
CA PHE A 121 8.26 2.91 -11.04
C PHE A 121 9.00 2.14 -9.96
N ASP A 122 9.23 2.79 -8.82
CA ASP A 122 9.71 2.16 -7.60
C ASP A 122 8.50 2.10 -6.66
N TYR A 123 8.10 0.90 -6.27
CA TYR A 123 6.89 0.64 -5.50
C TYR A 123 7.26 -0.05 -4.19
N LYS A 124 6.70 0.43 -3.09
CA LYS A 124 6.91 -0.13 -1.75
C LYS A 124 5.58 -0.29 -1.04
N TRP A 125 5.48 -1.29 -0.18
CA TRP A 125 4.31 -1.48 0.67
C TRP A 125 4.71 -2.00 2.05
N ALA A 126 3.94 -1.64 3.06
CA ALA A 126 4.06 -2.14 4.43
C ALA A 126 2.66 -2.36 5.01
N ASP A 127 2.48 -3.51 5.65
CA ASP A 127 1.28 -3.84 6.40
C ASP A 127 1.25 -3.09 7.75
N GLU A 128 0.06 -2.91 8.32
CA GLU A 128 -0.09 -2.45 9.70
C GLU A 128 0.33 -3.52 10.72
N ASP A 129 0.33 -4.80 10.32
CA ASP A 129 1.05 -5.86 11.01
C ASP A 129 2.56 -5.67 10.81
N PHE A 130 3.16 -4.87 11.70
CA PHE A 130 4.50 -4.33 11.55
C PHE A 130 5.58 -5.40 11.33
N GLY A 131 6.37 -5.24 10.27
CA GLY A 131 7.39 -6.22 9.89
C GLY A 131 6.85 -7.45 9.14
N TYR A 132 5.55 -7.53 8.85
CA TYR A 132 4.94 -8.57 8.03
C TYR A 132 4.32 -7.98 6.76
N ASN A 133 4.15 -8.82 5.73
CA ASN A 133 3.58 -8.42 4.43
C ASN A 133 4.10 -7.07 3.91
N THR A 134 5.41 -6.88 4.02
CA THR A 134 6.15 -5.69 3.59
C THR A 134 7.00 -6.03 2.38
N GLY A 135 7.28 -5.08 1.50
CA GLY A 135 8.08 -5.37 0.32
C GLY A 135 8.28 -4.20 -0.60
N LYS A 136 9.00 -4.49 -1.68
CA LYS A 136 9.31 -3.53 -2.73
C LYS A 136 9.39 -4.20 -4.10
N ALA A 137 9.04 -3.43 -5.13
CA ALA A 137 9.15 -3.84 -6.50
C ALA A 137 9.57 -2.66 -7.38
N GLU A 138 10.23 -2.98 -8.51
CA GLU A 138 10.54 -2.01 -9.54
C GLU A 138 9.93 -2.46 -10.87
N PHE A 139 9.30 -1.53 -11.58
CA PHE A 139 8.63 -1.81 -12.85
C PHE A 139 9.05 -0.83 -13.95
N LYS A 140 9.13 -1.32 -15.18
CA LYS A 140 9.29 -0.48 -16.38
C LYS A 140 8.69 -1.15 -17.61
N GLY A 141 7.85 -0.44 -18.35
CA GLY A 141 7.28 -0.93 -19.62
C GLY A 141 6.53 -2.26 -19.48
N GLY A 142 5.81 -2.45 -18.37
CA GLY A 142 5.07 -3.68 -18.08
C GLY A 142 5.92 -4.84 -17.56
N LYS A 143 7.22 -4.64 -17.33
CA LYS A 143 8.13 -5.67 -16.82
C LYS A 143 8.48 -5.40 -15.36
N THR A 144 8.59 -6.49 -14.60
CA THR A 144 9.16 -6.47 -13.25
C THR A 144 10.68 -6.54 -13.37
N LEU A 145 11.36 -5.53 -12.83
CA LEU A 145 12.82 -5.47 -12.77
C LEU A 145 13.33 -6.06 -11.44
N ILE A 146 12.66 -5.70 -10.35
CA ILE A 146 12.93 -6.19 -9.00
C ILE A 146 11.59 -6.53 -8.35
N TYR A 147 11.56 -7.62 -7.58
CA TYR A 147 10.46 -7.93 -6.68
C TYR A 147 11.05 -8.59 -5.44
N PHE A 148 10.84 -7.99 -4.28
CA PHE A 148 11.41 -8.46 -3.03
C PHE A 148 10.40 -8.32 -1.89
N THR A 149 10.23 -9.42 -1.19
CA THR A 149 9.44 -9.53 0.04
C THR A 149 10.34 -10.23 1.06
N PRO A 150 10.88 -9.52 2.05
CA PRO A 150 11.67 -10.14 3.11
C PRO A 150 10.81 -11.12 3.93
N GLU A 151 11.46 -12.03 4.65
CA GLU A 151 10.78 -12.91 5.58
C GLU A 151 10.14 -12.09 6.71
N GLY A 152 8.90 -12.38 7.07
CA GLY A 152 8.18 -11.63 8.10
C GLY A 152 8.90 -11.69 9.44
N GLY A 153 9.03 -10.54 10.10
CA GLY A 153 9.75 -10.41 11.37
C GLY A 153 11.28 -10.36 11.28
N SER A 154 11.88 -10.54 10.09
CA SER A 154 13.32 -10.32 9.90
C SER A 154 13.72 -8.86 10.07
N ALA A 155 15.00 -8.60 10.36
CA ALA A 155 15.56 -7.26 10.37
C ALA A 155 15.24 -6.46 9.10
N GLU A 156 15.41 -7.04 7.91
CA GLU A 156 15.11 -6.34 6.66
C GLU A 156 13.62 -6.02 6.49
N ALA A 157 12.72 -6.85 7.04
CA ALA A 157 11.29 -6.57 7.02
C ALA A 157 10.93 -5.41 7.95
N LEU A 158 11.48 -5.41 9.17
CA LEU A 158 11.27 -4.34 10.15
C LEU A 158 11.83 -3.00 9.66
N GLU A 159 13.07 -2.98 9.15
CA GLU A 159 13.68 -1.79 8.56
C GLU A 159 12.91 -1.24 7.36
N LEU A 160 12.44 -2.13 6.47
CA LEU A 160 11.66 -1.72 5.32
C LEU A 160 10.30 -1.15 5.75
N ALA A 161 9.59 -1.82 6.65
CA ALA A 161 8.31 -1.35 7.18
C ALA A 161 8.47 0.00 7.90
N ALA A 162 9.47 0.13 8.78
CA ALA A 162 9.83 1.38 9.45
C ALA A 162 10.02 2.53 8.47
N SER A 163 10.78 2.30 7.39
CA SER A 163 11.04 3.33 6.36
C SER A 163 9.79 3.77 5.58
N ILE A 164 8.78 2.90 5.44
CA ILE A 164 7.54 3.18 4.70
C ILE A 164 6.52 3.88 5.59
N LEU A 165 6.46 3.46 6.85
CA LEU A 165 5.53 3.95 7.85
C LEU A 165 6.05 5.19 8.60
N ASP A 166 7.32 5.53 8.42
CA ASP A 166 8.01 6.62 9.13
C ASP A 166 8.03 6.38 10.65
N ILE A 167 8.44 5.17 11.03
CA ILE A 167 8.53 4.71 12.42
C ILE A 167 9.99 4.60 12.81
N ASP A 168 10.36 5.14 13.98
CA ASP A 168 11.63 4.83 14.61
C ASP A 168 11.53 3.46 15.31
N LEU A 169 12.43 2.54 14.96
CA LEU A 169 12.38 1.16 15.47
C LEU A 169 12.59 1.09 16.98
N ALA A 170 13.44 1.94 17.54
CA ALA A 170 13.68 1.95 18.97
C ALA A 170 12.47 2.50 19.73
N GLU A 171 11.81 3.53 19.20
CA GLU A 171 10.53 4.03 19.73
C GLU A 171 9.39 3.00 19.61
N ALA A 172 9.46 2.10 18.63
CA ALA A 172 8.54 0.98 18.47
C ALA A 172 8.91 -0.26 19.31
N GLY A 173 9.92 -0.17 20.20
CA GLY A 173 10.33 -1.26 21.09
C GLY A 173 11.28 -2.28 20.46
N TYR A 174 11.79 -2.04 19.24
CA TYR A 174 12.73 -2.92 18.57
C TYR A 174 14.17 -2.44 18.75
N LEU A 175 14.98 -3.22 19.46
CA LEU A 175 16.40 -2.94 19.65
C LEU A 175 17.27 -3.86 18.80
N TYR A 176 18.22 -3.27 18.06
CA TYR A 176 19.11 -4.03 17.20
C TYR A 176 20.19 -4.75 18.01
N ASN A 177 20.29 -6.07 17.84
CA ASN A 177 21.35 -6.89 18.43
C ASN A 177 22.47 -7.10 17.40
N GLU A 178 23.59 -6.39 17.58
CA GLU A 178 24.75 -6.49 16.67
C GLU A 178 25.36 -7.89 16.56
N SER A 179 25.17 -8.74 17.58
CA SER A 179 25.73 -10.10 17.60
C SER A 179 24.93 -11.08 16.75
N THR A 180 23.61 -10.89 16.66
CA THR A 180 22.72 -11.74 15.87
C THR A 180 22.41 -11.14 14.50
N GLY A 181 22.51 -9.82 14.35
CA GLY A 181 22.07 -9.09 13.17
C GLY A 181 20.55 -8.92 13.09
N GLU A 182 19.84 -9.13 14.19
CA GLU A 182 18.39 -9.13 14.27
C GLU A 182 17.89 -8.11 15.30
N TYR A 183 16.59 -7.77 15.23
CA TYR A 183 15.93 -6.94 16.23
C TYR A 183 15.27 -7.80 17.31
N GLU A 184 15.39 -7.38 18.56
CA GLU A 184 14.70 -7.95 19.71
C GLU A 184 13.61 -6.98 20.17
N TYR A 185 12.40 -7.48 20.36
CA TYR A 185 11.28 -6.69 20.89
C TYR A 185 11.36 -6.63 22.41
N MET A 186 11.42 -5.43 22.97
CA MET A 186 11.34 -5.16 24.40
C MET A 186 9.94 -4.63 24.69
N GLU A 187 9.13 -5.41 25.42
CA GLU A 187 7.92 -4.86 26.02
C GLU A 187 8.33 -3.77 27.02
N ASP A 188 7.69 -2.60 26.96
CA ASP A 188 7.77 -1.63 28.04
C ASP A 188 7.40 -2.35 29.34
N GLU A 189 8.34 -2.42 30.30
CA GLU A 189 7.99 -2.89 31.63
C GLU A 189 6.86 -1.98 32.16
N PRO A 190 5.71 -2.52 32.57
CA PRO A 190 4.67 -1.70 33.15
C PRO A 190 5.26 -1.00 34.37
N ASP A 191 5.30 0.34 34.30
CA ASP A 191 5.75 1.25 35.35
C ASP A 191 5.33 0.67 36.70
N GLU A 192 6.30 0.26 37.53
CA GLU A 192 6.05 -0.45 38.78
C GLU A 192 4.98 0.32 39.56
N THR A 193 3.76 -0.23 39.64
CA THR A 193 2.71 0.38 40.45
C THR A 193 3.28 0.62 41.83
N PRO A 194 3.35 1.87 42.34
CA PRO A 194 3.91 2.12 43.65
C PRO A 194 3.13 1.27 44.64
N GLN A 195 3.82 0.35 45.31
CA GLN A 195 3.24 -0.34 46.46
C GLN A 195 2.78 0.76 47.42
N MET A 196 1.47 0.97 47.50
CA MET A 196 0.90 1.75 48.59
C MET A 196 1.25 1.00 49.87
N GLY A 197 2.32 1.46 50.53
CA GLY A 197 2.70 1.02 51.84
C GLY A 197 1.49 1.20 52.76
N GLY A 198 0.99 0.07 53.25
CA GLY A 198 -0.02 0.08 54.29
C GLY A 198 0.50 0.77 55.53
N VAL A 199 -0.32 1.66 56.08
CA VAL A 199 -0.29 2.05 57.50
C VAL A 199 -1.73 2.14 57.96
#